data_AF-A0A956IZW7-F1
#
_entry.id   AF-A0A956IZW7-F1
#
_cell.length_a   1.000
_cell.length_b   1.000
_cell.length_c   1.000
_cell.angle_alpha   90.00
_cell.angle_beta   90.00
_cell.angle_gamma   90.00
#
_symmetry.space_group_name_H-M   'P 1'
#
loop_
_entity.id
_entity.type
_entity.pdbx_description
1 polymer ?
#
loop_
_entity_poly.entity_id
_entity_poly.type
_entity_poly.pdbx_seq_one_letter_code
_entity_poly.pdbx_strand_id
1 'polypeptide(L)'
;KRRQSVLDLVRGELGDLRKRVGGIEAQKLDAHLEALRSVEKGVQGPGSCTPSSTPEALDPYGGADFPALAKQQMDLLVTAFSCGMTNVGSIQMSHTVGPPVFSWLGLSEGHHSLSHMDDSNTQGVADFVTAERWFAEQFAYFLSALDNLPEPTGDGTLLDNTLVVWAKELGDSRLHECVNVPFILAGGGGRFELGRYLKFDSEPHTKLLVSICQALGLDNQTFGDASSGTGPLEGLA
;
A
#
# COMPACT_ATOMS: atom_id res chain seq x y z
N LYS A 1 26.38 -6.96 21.92
CA LYS A 1 25.42 -8.05 22.28
C LYS A 1 23.97 -7.52 22.29
N ARG A 2 23.44 -6.94 21.19
CA ARG A 2 22.15 -6.20 21.27
C ARG A 2 21.25 -6.30 20.03
N ARG A 3 21.22 -7.47 19.39
CA ARG A 3 20.28 -7.80 18.29
C ARG A 3 19.84 -9.27 18.38
N GLN A 4 19.36 -9.70 19.55
CA GLN A 4 18.46 -10.86 19.60
C GLN A 4 17.08 -10.37 19.14
N SER A 5 16.32 -11.19 18.41
CA SER A 5 14.91 -10.88 18.08
C SER A 5 14.22 -10.37 19.33
N VAL A 6 13.50 -9.25 19.21
CA VAL A 6 12.83 -8.64 20.37
C VAL A 6 11.78 -9.63 20.90
N LEU A 7 11.19 -10.43 20.02
CA LEU A 7 10.23 -11.47 20.36
C LEU A 7 10.83 -12.62 21.17
N ASP A 8 12.10 -12.98 20.94
CA ASP A 8 12.76 -14.05 21.70
C ASP A 8 13.01 -13.66 23.16
N LEU A 9 13.20 -12.37 23.43
CA LEU A 9 13.40 -11.84 24.79
C LEU A 9 12.11 -11.89 25.63
N VAL A 10 10.95 -11.72 25.00
CA VAL A 10 9.63 -11.70 25.67
C VAL A 10 8.83 -13.00 25.48
N ARG A 11 9.43 -14.04 24.91
CA ARG A 11 8.74 -15.30 24.55
C ARG A 11 8.05 -15.99 25.74
N GLY A 12 8.65 -15.93 26.93
CA GLY A 12 8.05 -16.48 28.15
C GLY A 12 6.77 -15.73 28.55
N GLU A 13 6.83 -14.40 28.54
CA GLU A 13 5.71 -13.50 28.87
C GLU A 13 4.57 -13.63 27.85
N LEU A 14 4.91 -13.76 26.56
CA LEU A 14 3.94 -14.05 25.49
C LEU A 14 3.25 -15.40 25.67
N GLY A 15 4.00 -16.42 26.09
CA GLY A 15 3.44 -17.74 26.39
C GLY A 15 2.45 -17.71 27.54
N ASP A 16 2.71 -16.90 28.56
CA ASP A 16 1.81 -16.74 29.70
C ASP A 16 0.61 -15.84 29.36
N LEU A 17 0.78 -14.81 28.52
CA LEU A 17 -0.33 -14.04 27.98
C LEU A 17 -1.27 -14.92 27.15
N ARG A 18 -0.74 -15.78 26.28
CA ARG A 18 -1.53 -16.70 25.44
C ARG A 18 -2.42 -17.64 26.25
N LYS A 19 -2.00 -18.05 27.45
CA LYS A 19 -2.80 -18.89 28.36
C LYS A 19 -3.94 -18.14 29.06
N ARG A 20 -3.87 -16.80 29.08
CA ARG A 20 -4.81 -15.92 29.82
C ARG A 20 -5.88 -15.30 28.93
N VAL A 21 -5.74 -15.39 27.62
CA VAL A 21 -6.65 -14.79 26.64
C VAL A 21 -7.60 -15.87 26.07
N GLY A 22 -8.75 -15.43 25.57
CA GLY A 22 -9.72 -16.32 24.93
C GLY A 22 -9.24 -16.85 23.57
N GLY A 23 -10.01 -17.75 22.95
CA GLY A 23 -9.61 -18.40 21.70
C GLY A 23 -9.40 -17.42 20.54
N ILE A 24 -10.26 -16.40 20.44
CA ILE A 24 -10.20 -15.36 19.40
C ILE A 24 -8.97 -14.46 19.63
N GLU A 25 -8.74 -14.06 20.88
CA GLU A 25 -7.60 -13.24 21.26
C GLU A 25 -6.26 -13.98 21.10
N ALA A 26 -6.24 -15.28 21.35
CA ALA A 26 -5.06 -16.12 21.11
C ALA A 26 -4.71 -16.17 19.61
N GLN A 27 -5.73 -16.25 18.73
CA GLN A 27 -5.52 -16.18 17.28
C GLN A 27 -4.98 -14.82 16.83
N LYS A 28 -5.51 -13.72 17.38
CA LYS A 28 -5.00 -12.36 17.11
C LYS A 28 -3.54 -12.20 17.58
N LEU A 29 -3.21 -12.73 18.76
CA LEU A 29 -1.84 -12.73 19.28
C LEU A 29 -0.89 -13.55 18.40
N ASP A 30 -1.29 -14.75 17.98
CA ASP A 30 -0.48 -15.60 17.11
C ASP A 30 -0.25 -14.93 15.73
N ALA A 31 -1.28 -14.30 15.16
CA ALA A 31 -1.18 -13.54 13.91
C ALA A 31 -0.24 -12.33 14.04
N HIS A 32 -0.32 -11.58 15.14
CA HIS A 32 0.57 -10.45 15.43
C HIS A 32 2.04 -10.90 15.55
N LEU A 33 2.29 -12.00 16.27
CA LEU A 33 3.65 -12.54 16.42
C LEU A 33 4.20 -13.07 15.09
N GLU A 34 3.37 -13.68 14.23
CA GLU A 34 3.83 -14.09 12.91
C GLU A 34 4.07 -12.90 11.98
N ALA A 35 3.26 -11.85 12.03
CA ALA A 35 3.49 -10.61 11.28
C ALA A 35 4.84 -9.96 11.68
N LEU A 36 5.09 -9.82 12.99
CA LEU A 36 6.37 -9.34 13.48
C LEU A 36 7.53 -10.25 13.09
N ARG A 37 7.37 -11.58 13.14
CA ARG A 37 8.39 -12.52 12.64
C ARG A 37 8.60 -12.42 11.14
N SER A 38 7.56 -12.17 10.35
CA SER A 38 7.66 -11.99 8.89
C SER A 38 8.48 -10.74 8.56
N VAL A 39 8.23 -9.64 9.27
CA VAL A 39 9.04 -8.42 9.18
C VAL A 39 10.47 -8.68 9.66
N GLU A 40 10.66 -9.34 10.81
CA GLU A 40 11.99 -9.71 11.31
C GLU A 40 12.73 -10.64 10.34
N LYS A 41 12.05 -11.60 9.69
CA LYS A 41 12.61 -12.52 8.67
C LYS A 41 12.94 -11.79 7.37
N GLY A 42 12.12 -10.83 6.95
CA GLY A 42 12.44 -9.92 5.85
C GLY A 42 13.72 -9.11 6.11
N VAL A 43 14.09 -8.98 7.39
CA VAL A 43 15.33 -8.35 7.88
C VAL A 43 16.39 -9.39 8.29
N GLN A 44 16.07 -10.69 8.46
CA GLN A 44 16.98 -11.72 8.97
C GLN A 44 16.76 -13.08 8.29
N GLY A 45 17.76 -13.54 7.54
CA GLY A 45 17.84 -14.93 7.06
C GLY A 45 18.05 -15.96 8.20
N PRO A 46 17.83 -17.26 7.94
CA PRO A 46 17.62 -18.26 8.99
C PRO A 46 18.91 -18.69 9.71
N GLY A 47 18.85 -18.66 11.04
CA GLY A 47 19.15 -19.81 11.91
C GLY A 47 20.50 -20.53 11.76
N SER A 48 21.60 -19.89 12.17
CA SER A 48 22.65 -20.54 12.97
C SER A 48 23.49 -19.45 13.65
N CYS A 49 24.05 -19.73 14.83
CA CYS A 49 24.85 -18.79 15.62
C CYS A 49 26.26 -18.54 15.03
N THR A 50 26.32 -18.19 13.76
CA THR A 50 27.35 -17.30 13.21
C THR A 50 26.69 -15.94 13.02
N PRO A 51 27.37 -14.81 13.25
CA PRO A 51 26.84 -13.53 12.78
C PRO A 51 26.70 -13.64 11.27
N SER A 52 25.49 -13.96 10.81
CA SER A 52 25.09 -13.78 9.43
C SER A 52 25.45 -12.34 9.11
N SER A 53 26.15 -12.15 7.99
CA SER A 53 26.38 -10.82 7.43
C SER A 53 25.07 -10.05 7.56
N THR A 54 25.15 -8.83 8.10
CA THR A 54 24.05 -7.86 8.08
C THR A 54 23.22 -8.10 6.81
N PRO A 55 21.89 -8.26 6.89
CA PRO A 55 21.06 -8.40 5.69
C PRO A 55 21.58 -7.40 4.67
N GLU A 56 21.79 -7.86 3.44
CA GLU A 56 22.34 -7.01 2.40
C GLU A 56 21.53 -5.72 2.43
N ALA A 57 22.22 -4.62 2.73
CA ALA A 57 21.54 -3.36 2.94
C ALA A 57 20.90 -3.03 1.61
N LEU A 58 19.56 -3.11 1.54
CA LEU A 58 18.85 -2.70 0.35
C LEU A 58 19.26 -1.27 0.06
N ASP A 59 19.72 -1.02 -1.15
CA ASP A 59 20.04 0.32 -1.58
C ASP A 59 18.71 1.05 -1.82
N PRO A 60 18.33 2.05 -1.00
CA PRO A 60 17.09 2.78 -1.20
C PRO A 60 17.05 3.54 -2.54
N TYR A 61 18.20 3.67 -3.21
CA TYR A 61 18.33 4.28 -4.53
C TYR A 61 18.62 3.23 -5.64
N GLY A 62 18.80 1.96 -5.26
CA GLY A 62 19.10 0.87 -6.17
C GLY A 62 17.84 0.31 -6.83
N GLY A 63 17.78 0.37 -8.16
CA GLY A 63 16.60 -0.12 -8.90
C GLY A 63 16.28 -1.60 -8.67
N ALA A 64 17.30 -2.45 -8.49
CA ALA A 64 17.10 -3.88 -8.28
C ALA A 64 16.37 -4.22 -6.97
N ASP A 65 16.56 -3.40 -5.94
CA ASP A 65 15.96 -3.59 -4.61
C ASP A 65 14.55 -3.00 -4.51
N PHE A 66 14.11 -2.25 -5.53
CA PHE A 66 12.84 -1.54 -5.55
C PHE A 66 11.64 -2.45 -5.21
N PRO A 67 11.50 -3.68 -5.76
CA PRO A 67 10.40 -4.57 -5.38
C PRO A 67 10.44 -5.00 -3.91
N ALA A 68 11.63 -5.29 -3.39
CA ALA A 68 11.80 -5.70 -2.00
C ALA A 68 11.48 -4.56 -1.05
N LEU A 69 11.95 -3.34 -1.36
CA LEU A 69 11.66 -2.13 -0.61
C LEU A 69 10.17 -1.80 -0.61
N ALA A 70 9.51 -1.83 -1.79
CA ALA A 70 8.08 -1.61 -1.90
C ALA A 70 7.28 -2.59 -1.04
N LYS A 71 7.61 -3.89 -1.13
CA LYS A 71 6.98 -4.92 -0.31
C LYS A 71 7.20 -4.68 1.19
N GLN A 72 8.43 -4.38 1.61
CA GLN A 72 8.73 -4.12 3.01
C GLN A 72 7.98 -2.89 3.56
N GLN A 73 7.86 -1.81 2.78
CA GLN A 73 7.09 -0.62 3.18
C GLN A 73 5.60 -0.95 3.33
N MET A 74 5.04 -1.75 2.42
CA MET A 74 3.67 -2.26 2.52
C MET A 74 3.48 -3.13 3.77
N ASP A 75 4.37 -4.08 4.02
CA ASP A 75 4.30 -4.98 5.18
C ASP A 75 4.43 -4.23 6.52
N LEU A 76 5.31 -3.22 6.56
CA LEU A 76 5.46 -2.35 7.74
C LEU A 76 4.17 -1.57 8.02
N LEU A 77 3.50 -1.04 6.98
CA LEU A 77 2.24 -0.32 7.16
C LEU A 77 1.11 -1.26 7.62
N VAL A 78 0.99 -2.44 7.00
CA VAL A 78 0.03 -3.48 7.43
C VAL A 78 0.27 -3.88 8.88
N THR A 79 1.52 -4.02 9.29
CA THR A 79 1.89 -4.33 10.68
C THR A 79 1.50 -3.17 11.61
N ALA A 80 1.76 -1.92 11.22
CA ALA A 80 1.38 -0.77 12.03
C ALA A 80 -0.15 -0.70 12.25
N PHE A 81 -0.95 -1.03 11.23
CA PHE A 81 -2.40 -1.11 11.34
C PHE A 81 -2.85 -2.27 12.23
N SER A 82 -2.29 -3.48 12.04
CA SER A 82 -2.63 -4.65 12.87
C SER A 82 -2.30 -4.48 14.34
N CYS A 83 -1.31 -3.63 14.64
CA CYS A 83 -0.89 -3.31 16.01
C CYS A 83 -1.64 -2.10 16.60
N GLY A 84 -2.51 -1.43 15.84
CA GLY A 84 -3.17 -0.20 16.25
C GLY A 84 -2.19 0.97 16.51
N MET A 85 -1.00 0.95 15.88
CA MET A 85 -0.01 2.02 16.02
C MET A 85 -0.44 3.30 15.30
N THR A 86 -1.14 3.16 14.18
CA THR A 86 -1.74 4.25 13.42
C THR A 86 -2.99 3.75 12.70
N ASN A 87 -3.94 4.67 12.47
CA ASN A 87 -5.16 4.41 11.69
C ASN A 87 -5.08 4.99 10.27
N VAL A 88 -3.98 5.68 9.94
CA VAL A 88 -3.77 6.35 8.65
C VAL A 88 -2.33 6.13 8.20
N GLY A 89 -2.14 5.89 6.90
CA GLY A 89 -0.82 5.81 6.29
C GLY A 89 -0.86 6.08 4.79
N SER A 90 0.29 6.42 4.23
CA SER A 90 0.48 6.69 2.80
C SER A 90 1.77 6.04 2.32
N ILE A 91 1.71 5.35 1.19
CA ILE A 91 2.89 4.77 0.53
C ILE A 91 3.07 5.48 -0.80
N GLN A 92 4.20 6.16 -0.95
CA GLN A 92 4.66 6.69 -2.22
C GLN A 92 5.67 5.70 -2.80
N MET A 93 5.34 5.04 -3.90
CA MET A 93 6.17 3.98 -4.48
C MET A 93 7.51 4.51 -4.98
N SER A 94 7.52 5.69 -5.62
CA SER A 94 8.73 6.31 -6.16
C SER A 94 8.63 7.83 -6.14
N HIS A 95 9.73 8.49 -6.46
CA HIS A 95 9.75 9.92 -6.73
C HIS A 95 8.79 10.29 -7.88
N THR A 96 8.19 11.50 -7.86
CA THR A 96 7.18 11.96 -8.86
C THR A 96 7.67 11.89 -10.31
N VAL A 97 8.97 12.04 -10.56
CA VAL A 97 9.51 11.88 -11.93
C VAL A 97 9.44 10.42 -12.40
N GLY A 98 9.46 9.42 -11.51
CA GLY A 98 9.51 8.01 -11.89
C GLY A 98 10.78 7.56 -12.65
N PRO A 99 12.01 7.97 -12.26
CA PRO A 99 13.22 7.59 -12.98
C PRO A 99 13.65 6.11 -12.92
N PRO A 100 13.16 5.19 -12.05
CA PRO A 100 13.71 3.84 -11.98
C PRO A 100 13.52 3.04 -13.27
N VAL A 101 14.51 2.20 -13.58
CA VAL A 101 14.43 1.17 -14.63
C VAL A 101 13.95 -0.13 -13.99
N PHE A 102 12.90 -0.72 -14.54
CA PHE A 102 12.26 -1.90 -13.95
C PHE A 102 12.91 -3.18 -14.50
N SER A 103 14.21 -3.33 -14.25
CA SER A 103 15.03 -4.41 -14.81
C SER A 103 14.58 -5.80 -14.37
N TRP A 104 13.93 -5.93 -13.22
CA TRP A 104 13.32 -7.18 -12.76
C TRP A 104 12.14 -7.64 -13.63
N LEU A 105 11.57 -6.75 -14.45
CA LEU A 105 10.56 -7.06 -15.46
C LEU A 105 11.17 -7.26 -16.86
N GLY A 106 12.50 -7.22 -16.98
CA GLY A 106 13.21 -7.26 -18.26
C GLY A 106 13.19 -5.93 -19.02
N LEU A 107 12.81 -4.83 -18.38
CA LEU A 107 12.78 -3.50 -19.01
C LEU A 107 14.15 -2.82 -18.92
N SER A 108 14.56 -2.15 -20.00
CA SER A 108 15.82 -1.41 -20.08
C SER A 108 15.66 0.11 -19.99
N GLU A 109 14.46 0.61 -20.29
CA GLU A 109 14.12 2.04 -20.22
C GLU A 109 13.53 2.40 -18.85
N GLY A 110 13.73 3.64 -18.41
CA GLY A 110 13.14 4.15 -17.17
C GLY A 110 11.63 4.30 -17.30
N HIS A 111 10.90 4.09 -16.20
CA HIS A 111 9.43 4.22 -16.17
C HIS A 111 8.96 5.59 -16.67
N HIS A 112 9.64 6.68 -16.30
CA HIS A 112 9.40 8.01 -16.86
C HIS A 112 9.54 8.03 -18.39
N SER A 113 10.64 7.54 -18.93
CA SER A 113 10.88 7.56 -20.38
C SER A 113 9.82 6.76 -21.13
N LEU A 114 9.41 5.62 -20.57
CA LEU A 114 8.35 4.78 -21.11
C LEU A 114 6.99 5.49 -21.14
N SER A 115 6.72 6.40 -20.19
CA SER A 115 5.46 7.14 -20.13
C SER A 115 5.31 8.19 -21.24
N HIS A 116 6.42 8.57 -21.90
CA HIS A 116 6.44 9.48 -23.05
C HIS A 116 6.42 8.77 -24.41
N MET A 117 6.29 7.44 -24.45
CA MET A 117 6.32 6.69 -25.69
C MET A 117 5.14 7.07 -26.59
N ASP A 118 5.43 7.38 -27.85
CA ASP A 118 4.41 7.61 -28.86
C ASP A 118 3.71 6.29 -29.22
N ASP A 119 2.41 6.35 -29.55
CA ASP A 119 1.60 5.17 -29.89
C ASP A 119 2.16 4.35 -31.07
N SER A 120 2.94 5.00 -31.95
CA SER A 120 3.63 4.30 -33.04
C SER A 120 4.78 3.40 -32.56
N ASN A 121 5.35 3.66 -31.37
CA ASN A 121 6.31 2.79 -30.70
C ASN A 121 5.58 1.72 -29.88
N THR A 122 5.04 0.72 -30.57
CA THR A 122 4.23 -0.34 -29.97
C THR A 122 4.98 -1.15 -28.90
N GLN A 123 6.29 -1.33 -29.04
CA GLN A 123 7.10 -2.02 -28.03
C GLN A 123 7.25 -1.17 -26.76
N GLY A 124 7.59 0.12 -26.89
CA GLY A 124 7.69 1.02 -25.74
C GLY A 124 6.37 1.16 -24.97
N VAL A 125 5.24 1.21 -25.69
CA VAL A 125 3.90 1.19 -25.07
C VAL A 125 3.65 -0.12 -24.33
N ALA A 126 4.00 -1.28 -24.91
CA ALA A 126 3.86 -2.58 -24.25
C ALA A 126 4.74 -2.70 -22.99
N ASP A 127 5.94 -2.15 -23.03
CA ASP A 127 6.86 -2.08 -21.90
C ASP A 127 6.30 -1.19 -20.78
N PHE A 128 5.72 -0.03 -21.13
CA PHE A 128 5.03 0.83 -20.17
C PHE A 128 3.85 0.11 -19.51
N VAL A 129 3.00 -0.57 -20.30
CA VAL A 129 1.88 -1.38 -19.77
C VAL A 129 2.38 -2.49 -18.83
N THR A 130 3.54 -3.08 -19.11
CA THR A 130 4.15 -4.09 -18.24
C THR A 130 4.55 -3.49 -16.89
N ALA A 131 5.13 -2.28 -16.88
CA ALA A 131 5.45 -1.57 -15.64
C ALA A 131 4.18 -1.17 -14.86
N GLU A 132 3.14 -0.69 -15.54
CA GLU A 132 1.86 -0.34 -14.92
C GLU A 132 1.14 -1.54 -14.31
N ARG A 133 1.21 -2.70 -14.96
CA ARG A 133 0.68 -3.95 -14.41
C ARG A 133 1.38 -4.32 -13.11
N TRP A 134 2.70 -4.15 -13.02
CA TRP A 134 3.44 -4.46 -11.80
C TRP A 134 2.98 -3.60 -10.61
N PHE A 135 2.66 -2.31 -10.82
CA PHE A 135 2.06 -1.48 -9.77
C PHE A 135 0.68 -1.98 -9.34
N ALA A 136 -0.16 -2.40 -10.29
CA ALA A 136 -1.45 -3.01 -9.98
C ALA A 136 -1.30 -4.32 -9.17
N GLU A 137 -0.28 -5.13 -9.47
CA GLU A 137 0.04 -6.33 -8.70
C GLU A 137 0.49 -5.99 -7.28
N GLN A 138 1.26 -4.91 -7.07
CA GLN A 138 1.64 -4.45 -5.73
C GLN A 138 0.42 -3.95 -4.94
N PHE A 139 -0.50 -3.24 -5.60
CA PHE A 139 -1.77 -2.84 -5.00
C PHE A 139 -2.60 -4.06 -4.58
N ALA A 140 -2.74 -5.06 -5.46
CA ALA A 140 -3.44 -6.30 -5.15
C ALA A 140 -2.79 -7.07 -3.99
N TYR A 141 -1.46 -7.08 -3.93
CA TYR A 141 -0.71 -7.63 -2.80
C TYR A 141 -1.06 -6.92 -1.49
N PHE A 142 -1.07 -5.58 -1.48
CA PHE A 142 -1.40 -4.80 -0.28
C PHE A 142 -2.82 -5.09 0.23
N LEU A 143 -3.80 -5.13 -0.68
CA LEU A 143 -5.17 -5.50 -0.31
C LEU A 143 -5.23 -6.91 0.29
N SER A 144 -4.54 -7.88 -0.33
CA SER A 144 -4.48 -9.26 0.16
C SER A 144 -3.78 -9.34 1.52
N ALA A 145 -2.75 -8.54 1.77
CA ALA A 145 -2.05 -8.52 3.06
C ALA A 145 -2.94 -7.98 4.19
N LEU A 146 -3.78 -6.97 3.92
CA LEU A 146 -4.79 -6.49 4.85
C LEU A 146 -5.89 -7.54 5.09
N ASP A 147 -6.35 -8.20 4.02
CA ASP A 147 -7.42 -9.19 4.11
C ASP A 147 -7.00 -10.47 4.87
N ASN A 148 -5.71 -10.81 4.84
CA ASN A 148 -5.19 -11.98 5.55
C ASN A 148 -5.04 -11.78 7.07
N LEU A 149 -5.30 -10.58 7.60
CA LEU A 149 -5.14 -10.28 9.02
C LEU A 149 -6.49 -9.92 9.66
N PRO A 150 -6.79 -10.48 10.85
CA PRO A 150 -8.03 -10.15 11.55
C PRO A 150 -8.02 -8.70 12.06
N GLU A 151 -9.19 -8.06 12.04
CA GLU A 151 -9.39 -6.74 12.65
C GLU A 151 -9.13 -6.81 14.18
N PRO A 152 -8.19 -6.02 14.72
CA PRO A 152 -7.88 -6.02 16.15
C PRO A 152 -9.10 -5.73 17.04
N THR A 153 -9.95 -4.80 16.62
CA THR A 153 -11.03 -4.22 17.44
C THR A 153 -12.41 -4.83 17.21
N GLY A 154 -12.55 -5.80 16.30
CA GLY A 154 -13.85 -6.33 15.91
C GLY A 154 -13.78 -7.65 15.14
N ASP A 155 -14.82 -7.87 14.34
CA ASP A 155 -14.96 -8.99 13.41
C ASP A 155 -14.46 -8.59 12.01
N GLY A 156 -14.16 -9.60 11.18
CA GLY A 156 -13.65 -9.40 9.82
C GLY A 156 -12.14 -9.23 9.76
N THR A 157 -11.68 -8.73 8.62
CA THR A 157 -10.26 -8.53 8.30
C THR A 157 -9.88 -7.06 8.45
N LEU A 158 -8.59 -6.73 8.46
CA LEU A 158 -8.17 -5.32 8.40
C LEU A 158 -8.70 -4.63 7.16
N LEU A 159 -8.82 -5.36 6.04
CA LEU A 159 -9.35 -4.81 4.79
C LEU A 159 -10.82 -4.41 4.93
N ASP A 160 -11.63 -5.18 5.67
CA ASP A 160 -13.04 -4.87 5.92
C ASP A 160 -13.24 -3.53 6.67
N ASN A 161 -12.23 -3.07 7.41
CA ASN A 161 -12.29 -1.85 8.20
C ASN A 161 -11.38 -0.72 7.68
N THR A 162 -10.69 -0.94 6.54
CA THR A 162 -9.75 0.03 5.95
C THR A 162 -10.29 0.54 4.63
N LEU A 163 -10.19 1.86 4.40
CA LEU A 163 -10.35 2.45 3.07
C LEU A 163 -8.97 2.57 2.43
N VAL A 164 -8.77 1.92 1.29
CA VAL A 164 -7.54 2.03 0.51
C VAL A 164 -7.83 2.82 -0.75
N VAL A 165 -7.05 3.88 -0.98
CA VAL A 165 -7.13 4.72 -2.17
C VAL A 165 -5.85 4.55 -2.98
N TRP A 166 -5.98 4.10 -4.22
CA TRP A 166 -4.88 4.08 -5.19
C TRP A 166 -5.16 5.09 -6.29
N ALA A 167 -4.22 6.00 -6.50
CA ALA A 167 -4.35 7.13 -7.42
C ALA A 167 -3.13 7.24 -8.31
N LYS A 168 -3.36 7.76 -9.51
CA LYS A 168 -2.32 8.27 -10.41
C LYS A 168 -2.35 9.79 -10.43
N GLU A 169 -1.26 10.38 -10.92
CA GLU A 169 -1.15 11.83 -11.10
C GLU A 169 -1.70 12.32 -12.45
N LEU A 170 -1.63 11.48 -13.49
CA LEU A 170 -1.96 11.83 -14.87
C LEU A 170 -2.89 10.78 -15.49
N GLY A 171 -3.79 11.23 -16.37
CA GLY A 171 -4.64 10.35 -17.17
C GLY A 171 -4.00 10.01 -18.51
N ASP A 172 -3.29 10.97 -19.11
CA ASP A 172 -2.35 10.74 -20.20
C ASP A 172 -0.94 11.18 -19.76
N SER A 173 -0.06 10.21 -19.54
CA SER A 173 1.31 10.47 -19.08
C SER A 173 2.22 11.05 -20.17
N ARG A 174 1.92 10.81 -21.45
CA ARG A 174 2.72 11.30 -22.58
C ARG A 174 2.49 12.79 -22.81
N LEU A 175 1.23 13.21 -22.74
CA LEU A 175 0.81 14.59 -22.96
C LEU A 175 0.77 15.44 -21.69
N HIS A 176 0.99 14.83 -20.53
CA HIS A 176 0.92 15.48 -19.21
C HIS A 176 -0.48 16.01 -18.93
N GLU A 177 -1.51 15.25 -19.33
CA GLU A 177 -2.89 15.65 -19.14
C GLU A 177 -3.47 15.08 -17.84
N CYS A 178 -4.04 15.96 -17.02
CA CYS A 178 -4.71 15.63 -15.76
C CYS A 178 -6.21 15.36 -15.95
N VAL A 179 -6.63 14.87 -17.12
CA VAL A 179 -8.03 14.52 -17.43
C VAL A 179 -8.21 13.01 -17.43
N ASN A 180 -9.38 12.51 -17.03
CA ASN A 180 -9.66 11.06 -16.94
C ASN A 180 -8.65 10.27 -16.08
N VAL A 181 -8.07 10.90 -15.05
CA VAL A 181 -7.14 10.24 -14.13
C VAL A 181 -7.87 9.11 -13.37
N PRO A 182 -7.36 7.87 -13.39
CA PRO A 182 -8.00 6.77 -12.69
C PRO A 182 -7.73 6.83 -11.17
N PHE A 183 -8.80 6.61 -10.40
CA PHE A 183 -8.76 6.40 -8.96
C PHE A 183 -9.43 5.07 -8.63
N ILE A 184 -8.86 4.31 -7.70
CA ILE A 184 -9.41 3.05 -7.21
C ILE A 184 -9.62 3.17 -5.70
N LEU A 185 -10.85 2.87 -5.26
CA LEU A 185 -11.22 2.75 -3.86
C LEU A 185 -11.45 1.26 -3.58
N ALA A 186 -10.86 0.75 -2.50
CA ALA A 186 -10.97 -0.64 -2.09
C ALA A 186 -11.04 -0.77 -0.56
N GLY A 187 -11.51 -1.93 -0.08
CA GLY A 187 -11.71 -2.20 1.35
C GLY A 187 -13.03 -1.67 1.90
N GLY A 188 -13.39 -2.05 3.13
CA GLY A 188 -14.71 -1.74 3.70
C GLY A 188 -14.77 -0.44 4.52
N GLY A 189 -13.63 0.22 4.74
CA GLY A 189 -13.59 1.51 5.44
C GLY A 189 -14.34 2.60 4.66
N GLY A 190 -15.14 3.43 5.35
CA GLY A 190 -15.90 4.52 4.72
C GLY A 190 -17.22 4.12 4.03
N ARG A 191 -17.53 2.82 3.93
CA ARG A 191 -18.83 2.28 3.46
C ARG A 191 -19.28 2.73 2.06
N PHE A 192 -18.34 2.90 1.14
CA PHE A 192 -18.67 3.13 -0.28
C PHE A 192 -19.27 1.87 -0.92
N GLU A 193 -20.22 2.05 -1.85
CA GLU A 193 -20.66 0.93 -2.70
C GLU A 193 -19.55 0.59 -3.72
N LEU A 194 -18.90 -0.57 -3.52
CA LEU A 194 -17.80 -1.04 -4.35
C LEU A 194 -18.28 -1.96 -5.49
N GLY A 195 -17.35 -2.44 -6.33
CA GLY A 195 -17.66 -3.32 -7.45
C GLY A 195 -18.25 -2.60 -8.66
N ARG A 196 -18.10 -1.27 -8.72
CA ARG A 196 -18.62 -0.40 -9.77
C ARG A 196 -17.48 0.29 -10.52
N TYR A 197 -17.71 0.57 -11.80
CA TYR A 197 -16.89 1.51 -12.57
C TYR A 197 -17.72 2.78 -12.77
N LEU A 198 -17.22 3.91 -12.26
CA LEU A 198 -17.89 5.21 -12.34
C LEU A 198 -17.06 6.14 -13.20
N LYS A 199 -17.71 6.83 -14.14
CA LYS A 199 -17.13 7.88 -14.95
C LYS A 199 -17.83 9.19 -14.62
N PHE A 200 -17.04 10.20 -14.28
CA PHE A 200 -17.53 11.54 -13.98
C PHE A 200 -17.04 12.49 -15.06
N ASP A 201 -17.94 13.31 -15.59
CA ASP A 201 -17.60 14.21 -16.68
C ASP A 201 -16.98 15.51 -16.13
N SER A 202 -15.65 15.60 -16.23
CA SER A 202 -14.86 16.78 -15.83
C SER A 202 -15.01 17.21 -14.37
N GLU A 203 -15.40 16.30 -13.48
CA GLU A 203 -15.42 16.56 -12.04
C GLU A 203 -13.99 16.59 -11.48
N PRO A 204 -13.64 17.58 -10.64
CA PRO A 204 -12.32 17.66 -10.04
C PRO A 204 -12.15 16.60 -8.96
N HIS A 205 -10.99 15.96 -8.93
CA HIS A 205 -10.67 14.91 -7.93
C HIS A 205 -10.75 15.43 -6.48
N THR A 206 -10.71 16.74 -6.26
CA THR A 206 -10.89 17.36 -4.94
C THR A 206 -12.25 16.99 -4.33
N LYS A 207 -13.31 16.83 -5.14
CA LYS A 207 -14.63 16.38 -4.66
C LYS A 207 -14.62 14.92 -4.21
N LEU A 208 -13.83 14.05 -4.86
CA LEU A 208 -13.59 12.69 -4.39
C LEU A 208 -12.92 12.71 -3.01
N LEU A 209 -11.90 13.56 -2.82
CA LEU A 209 -11.21 13.70 -1.54
C LEU A 209 -12.15 14.26 -0.45
N VAL A 210 -13.04 15.19 -0.78
CA VAL A 210 -14.10 15.64 0.13
C VAL A 210 -15.04 14.49 0.50
N SER A 211 -15.49 13.67 -0.47
CA SER A 211 -16.31 12.49 -0.16
C SER A 211 -15.61 11.52 0.79
N ILE A 212 -14.29 11.32 0.63
CA ILE A 212 -13.49 10.49 1.53
C ILE A 212 -13.42 11.10 2.93
N CYS A 213 -13.16 12.40 3.05
CA CYS A 213 -13.20 13.08 4.35
C CYS A 213 -14.55 12.88 5.06
N GLN A 214 -15.65 13.06 4.33
CA GLN A 214 -17.00 12.89 4.88
C GLN A 214 -17.32 11.44 5.26
N ALA A 215 -16.88 10.47 4.46
CA ALA A 215 -17.00 9.05 4.78
C ALA A 215 -16.22 8.65 6.05
N LEU A 216 -15.14 9.38 6.37
CA LEU A 216 -14.36 9.24 7.59
C LEU A 216 -14.90 10.09 8.77
N GLY A 217 -16.06 10.72 8.61
CA GLY A 217 -16.75 11.47 9.66
C GLY A 217 -16.33 12.94 9.82
N LEU A 218 -15.60 13.49 8.84
CA LEU A 218 -15.26 14.91 8.82
C LEU A 218 -16.33 15.73 8.07
N ASP A 219 -16.37 17.05 8.28
CA ASP A 219 -17.36 17.96 7.69
C ASP A 219 -16.80 18.84 6.57
N ASN A 220 -15.62 18.49 6.04
CA ASN A 220 -14.96 19.19 4.95
C ASN A 220 -15.92 19.49 3.78
N GLN A 221 -15.91 20.74 3.32
CA GLN A 221 -16.62 21.15 2.09
C GLN A 221 -15.66 21.35 0.91
N THR A 222 -14.35 21.42 1.17
CA THR A 222 -13.31 21.64 0.17
C THR A 222 -12.06 20.85 0.54
N PHE A 223 -11.24 20.52 -0.45
CA PHE A 223 -9.93 19.90 -0.27
C PHE A 223 -8.93 20.51 -1.26
N GLY A 224 -7.75 20.90 -0.79
CA GLY A 224 -6.73 21.56 -1.64
C GLY A 224 -7.16 22.97 -2.07
N ASP A 225 -7.17 23.22 -3.39
CA ASP A 225 -7.63 24.49 -3.95
C ASP A 225 -9.16 24.59 -3.90
N ALA A 226 -9.66 25.40 -2.97
CA ALA A 226 -11.09 25.64 -2.76
C ALA A 226 -11.82 26.23 -3.98
N SER A 227 -11.10 26.83 -4.94
CA SER A 227 -11.71 27.34 -6.18
C SER A 227 -12.09 26.23 -7.16
N SER A 228 -11.56 25.02 -6.98
CA SER A 228 -11.85 23.87 -7.84
C SER A 228 -13.26 23.30 -7.61
N GLY A 229 -13.96 23.66 -6.54
CA GLY A 229 -15.33 23.21 -6.28
C GLY A 229 -15.57 22.89 -4.81
N THR A 230 -16.85 22.76 -4.45
CA THR A 230 -17.30 22.49 -3.09
C THR A 230 -18.19 21.26 -3.02
N GLY A 231 -18.15 20.56 -1.89
CA GLY A 231 -19.00 19.41 -1.60
C GLY A 231 -18.43 18.08 -2.09
N PRO A 232 -19.10 16.97 -1.74
CA PRO A 232 -18.70 15.64 -2.16
C PRO A 232 -18.93 15.43 -3.66
N LEU A 233 -18.29 14.40 -4.21
CA LEU A 233 -18.58 13.89 -5.54
C LEU A 233 -19.94 13.20 -5.57
N GLU A 234 -20.89 13.77 -6.32
CA GLU A 234 -22.25 13.22 -6.46
C GLU A 234 -22.22 11.84 -7.12
N GLY A 235 -23.03 10.90 -6.64
CA GLY A 235 -23.11 9.53 -7.20
C GLY A 235 -22.01 8.56 -6.75
N LEU A 236 -21.11 8.99 -5.85
CA LEU A 236 -20.08 8.11 -5.28
C LEU A 236 -20.61 7.19 -4.16
N ALA A 237 -21.43 7.73 -3.25
CA ALA A 237 -22.00 7.00 -2.11
C ALA A 237 -23.31 6.27 -2.46
#